data_AF-A0A346XYR8-F1
#
_entry.id   AF-A0A346XYR8-F1
#
_cell.length_a   1.000
_cell.length_b   1.000
_cell.length_c   1.000
_cell.angle_alpha   90.00
_cell.angle_beta   90.00
_cell.angle_gamma   90.00
#
_symmetry.space_group_name_H-M   'P 1'
#
loop_
_entity.id
_entity.type
_entity.pdbx_description
1 polymer ?
#
loop_
_entity_poly.entity_id
_entity_poly.type
_entity_poly.pdbx_seq_one_letter_code
_entity_poly.pdbx_strand_id
1 'polypeptide(L)'
;MPWIVLVVAGLFEVVWASLLEETRGFTRLVPTVGFVLSLAVSMYLLSVATRTIPVGTGYAVWVGIGAVGAFVVSVAVKGEATNGPQITAILALVASIIAVKLTSAS
;
A
#
# COMPACT_ATOMS: atom_id res chain seq x y z
N MET A 1 8.73 -8.70 -15.38
CA MET A 1 9.69 -7.86 -14.65
C MET A 1 9.27 -7.77 -13.19
N PRO A 2 10.09 -8.22 -12.23
CA PRO A 2 9.73 -8.27 -10.80
C PRO A 2 9.23 -6.94 -10.23
N TRP A 3 9.80 -5.83 -10.68
CA TRP A 3 9.40 -4.48 -10.27
C TRP A 3 7.98 -4.10 -10.72
N ILE A 4 7.55 -4.51 -11.92
CA ILE A 4 6.17 -4.26 -12.36
C ILE A 4 5.20 -5.06 -11.49
N VAL A 5 5.53 -6.32 -11.19
CA VAL A 5 4.73 -7.16 -10.28
C VAL A 5 4.62 -6.51 -8.90
N LEU A 6 5.71 -5.94 -8.39
CA LEU A 6 5.73 -5.23 -7.11
C LEU A 6 4.84 -3.98 -7.12
N VAL A 7 4.87 -3.20 -8.20
CA VAL A 7 4.00 -2.03 -8.36
C VAL A 7 2.54 -2.46 -8.39
N VAL A 8 2.20 -3.50 -9.15
CA VAL A 8 0.82 -4.03 -9.19
C VAL A 8 0.41 -4.58 -7.82
N ALA A 9 1.30 -5.24 -7.09
CA ALA A 9 1.05 -5.67 -5.71
C ALA A 9 0.70 -4.48 -4.81
N GLY A 10 1.46 -3.37 -4.91
CA GLY A 10 1.18 -2.15 -4.17
C GLY A 10 -0.14 -1.48 -4.58
N LEU A 11 -0.55 -1.55 -5.85
CA LEU A 11 -1.87 -1.03 -6.27
C LEU A 11 -3.02 -1.84 -5.67
N PHE A 12 -2.91 -3.16 -5.61
CA PHE A 12 -3.89 -3.98 -4.89
C PHE A 12 -3.89 -3.68 -3.39
N GLU A 13 -2.75 -3.27 -2.83
CA GLU A 13 -2.66 -2.79 -1.45
C GLU A 13 -3.55 -1.58 -1.19
N VAL A 14 -3.44 -0.57 -2.06
CA VAL A 14 -4.27 0.64 -2.00
C VAL A 14 -5.76 0.27 -2.06
N VAL A 15 -6.14 -0.68 -2.91
CA VAL A 15 -7.53 -1.12 -3.05
C VAL A 15 -8.04 -1.77 -1.77
N TRP A 16 -7.35 -2.77 -1.21
CA TRP A 16 -7.84 -3.42 0.00
C TRP A 16 -7.80 -2.47 1.20
N ALA A 17 -6.79 -1.61 1.32
CA ALA A 17 -6.70 -0.62 2.39
C ALA A 17 -7.89 0.34 2.36
N SER A 18 -8.30 0.77 1.16
CA SER A 18 -9.45 1.64 0.96
C SER A 18 -10.78 0.96 1.31
N LEU A 19 -10.92 -0.32 0.95
CA LEU A 19 -12.11 -1.14 1.21
C LEU A 19 -12.27 -1.55 2.68
N LEU A 20 -11.16 -1.63 3.43
CA LEU A 20 -11.18 -2.08 4.84
C LEU A 20 -12.14 -1.24 5.69
N GLU A 21 -12.10 0.08 5.54
CA GLU A 21 -13.01 0.98 6.24
C GLU A 21 -14.47 0.78 5.81
N GLU A 22 -14.71 0.52 4.52
CA GLU A 22 -16.05 0.28 3.99
C GLU A 22 -16.68 -1.04 4.48
N THR A 23 -15.88 -1.99 4.95
CA THR A 23 -16.39 -3.24 5.54
C THR A 23 -17.26 -3.00 6.77
N ARG A 24 -17.11 -1.84 7.44
CA ARG A 24 -17.74 -1.53 8.74
C ARG A 24 -17.54 -2.66 9.75
N GLY A 25 -16.28 -3.06 9.97
CA GLY A 25 -15.94 -4.19 10.83
C GLY A 25 -16.43 -5.53 10.28
N PHE A 26 -16.30 -5.73 8.97
CA PHE A 26 -16.71 -6.97 8.27
C PHE A 26 -18.21 -7.28 8.27
N THR A 27 -19.06 -6.29 8.57
CA THR A 27 -20.52 -6.45 8.54
C THR A 27 -21.11 -6.36 7.13
N ARG A 28 -20.41 -5.67 6.21
CA ARG A 28 -20.85 -5.53 4.81
C ARG A 28 -20.16 -6.55 3.91
N LEU A 29 -20.96 -7.43 3.30
CA LEU A 29 -20.45 -8.56 2.51
C LEU A 29 -19.63 -8.13 1.28
N VAL A 30 -20.17 -7.22 0.46
CA VAL A 30 -19.54 -6.79 -0.81
C VAL A 30 -18.14 -6.19 -0.60
N PRO A 31 -17.94 -5.15 0.25
CA PRO A 31 -16.60 -4.61 0.49
C PRO A 31 -15.68 -5.61 1.22
N THR A 32 -16.24 -6.51 2.04
CA THR A 32 -15.45 -7.56 2.70
C THR A 32 -14.87 -8.54 1.68
N VAL A 33 -15.67 -9.00 0.72
CA VAL A 33 -15.19 -9.88 -0.36
C VAL A 33 -14.13 -9.16 -1.20
N GLY A 34 -14.37 -7.90 -1.56
CA GLY A 34 -13.40 -7.09 -2.30
C GLY A 34 -12.08 -6.91 -1.55
N PHE A 35 -12.15 -6.67 -0.23
CA PHE A 35 -10.99 -6.58 0.66
C PHE A 35 -10.20 -7.89 0.69
N VAL A 36 -10.85 -9.02 0.94
CA VAL A 36 -10.18 -10.33 1.05
C VAL A 36 -9.51 -10.72 -0.27
N LEU A 37 -10.22 -10.55 -1.40
CA LEU A 37 -9.67 -10.88 -2.72
C LEU A 37 -8.47 -9.99 -3.05
N SER A 38 -8.61 -8.68 -2.84
CA SER A 38 -7.53 -7.73 -3.14
C SER A 38 -6.32 -7.94 -2.23
N LEU A 39 -6.53 -8.25 -0.95
CA LEU A 39 -5.49 -8.61 0.00
C LEU A 39 -4.74 -9.88 -0.45
N ALA A 40 -5.48 -10.94 -0.81
CA ALA A 40 -4.89 -12.19 -1.27
C ALA A 40 -4.05 -12.00 -2.54
N VAL A 41 -4.56 -11.25 -3.51
CA VAL A 41 -3.85 -10.94 -4.75
C VAL A 41 -2.60 -10.09 -4.46
N SER A 42 -2.73 -9.04 -3.63
CA SER A 42 -1.60 -8.21 -3.20
C SER A 42 -0.49 -9.03 -2.57
N MET A 43 -0.82 -9.89 -1.60
CA MET A 43 0.14 -10.74 -0.89
C MET A 43 0.81 -11.75 -1.83
N TYR A 44 0.04 -12.36 -2.74
CA TYR A 44 0.57 -13.28 -3.73
C TYR A 44 1.57 -12.60 -4.66
N LEU A 45 1.21 -11.44 -5.21
CA LEU A 45 2.09 -10.69 -6.11
C LEU A 45 3.35 -10.21 -5.40
N LEU A 46 3.25 -9.78 -4.14
CA LEU A 46 4.41 -9.45 -3.31
C LEU A 46 5.33 -10.66 -3.15
N SER A 47 4.77 -11.84 -2.82
CA SER A 47 5.54 -13.10 -2.74
C SER A 47 6.24 -13.44 -4.06
N VAL A 48 5.59 -13.19 -5.20
CA VAL A 48 6.21 -13.41 -6.52
C VAL A 48 7.35 -12.43 -6.78
N ALA A 49 7.18 -11.15 -6.45
CA ALA A 49 8.22 -10.13 -6.65
C ALA A 49 9.45 -10.38 -5.77
N THR A 50 9.24 -10.83 -4.52
CA THR A 50 10.31 -11.09 -3.56
C THR A 50 11.10 -12.38 -3.81
N ARG A 51 10.70 -13.21 -4.79
CA ARG A 51 11.56 -14.31 -5.29
C ARG A 51 12.86 -13.81 -5.93
N THR A 52 12.86 -12.56 -6.39
CA THR A 52 13.98 -11.92 -7.09
C THR A 52 14.46 -10.65 -6.42
N ILE A 53 13.55 -9.91 -5.76
CA ILE A 53 13.89 -8.68 -5.04
C ILE A 53 14.09 -9.05 -3.57
N PRO A 54 15.16 -8.57 -2.90
CA PRO A 54 15.32 -8.76 -1.46
C PRO A 54 14.05 -8.37 -0.70
N VAL A 55 13.58 -9.25 0.20
CA VAL A 55 12.31 -9.08 0.91
C VAL A 55 12.21 -7.71 1.60
N GLY A 56 13.30 -7.25 2.24
CA GLY A 56 13.32 -5.93 2.90
C GLY A 56 13.05 -4.78 1.93
N THR A 57 13.70 -4.77 0.77
CA THR A 57 13.48 -3.76 -0.27
C THR A 57 12.09 -3.87 -0.89
N GLY A 58 11.64 -5.09 -1.19
CA GLY A 58 10.31 -5.33 -1.76
C GLY A 58 9.20 -4.87 -0.82
N TYR A 59 9.29 -5.24 0.45
CA TYR A 59 8.32 -4.85 1.48
C TYR A 59 8.29 -3.34 1.71
N ALA A 60 9.46 -2.69 1.80
CA ALA A 60 9.53 -1.23 1.98
C ALA A 60 8.84 -0.48 0.83
N VAL A 61 9.10 -0.89 -0.42
CA VAL A 61 8.49 -0.26 -1.60
C VAL A 61 7.00 -0.56 -1.66
N TRP A 62 6.58 -1.80 -1.36
CA TRP A 62 5.17 -2.20 -1.32
C TRP A 62 4.39 -1.32 -0.32
N VAL A 63 4.80 -1.29 0.95
CA VAL A 63 4.18 -0.44 1.99
C VAL A 63 4.19 1.04 1.59
N GLY A 64 5.23 1.52 0.91
CA GLY A 64 5.29 2.89 0.42
C GLY A 64 4.21 3.22 -0.60
N ILE A 65 3.97 2.31 -1.55
CA ILE A 65 2.90 2.45 -2.54
C ILE A 65 1.54 2.40 -1.85
N GLY A 66 1.33 1.43 -0.96
CA GLY A 66 0.10 1.29 -0.18
C GLY A 66 -0.23 2.54 0.64
N ALA A 67 0.73 3.05 1.41
CA ALA A 67 0.54 4.21 2.26
C ALA A 67 0.24 5.50 1.45
N VAL A 68 1.01 5.78 0.40
CA VAL A 68 0.80 6.96 -0.45
C VAL A 68 -0.53 6.84 -1.19
N GLY A 69 -0.80 5.70 -1.81
CA GLY A 69 -2.03 5.53 -2.57
C GLY A 69 -3.27 5.54 -1.69
N ALA A 70 -3.24 4.93 -0.51
CA ALA A 70 -4.36 4.98 0.44
C ALA A 70 -4.66 6.42 0.88
N PHE A 71 -3.63 7.22 1.13
CA PHE A 71 -3.79 8.64 1.43
C PHE A 71 -4.38 9.42 0.25
N VAL A 72 -3.89 9.18 -0.98
CA VAL A 72 -4.47 9.83 -2.17
C VAL A 72 -5.94 9.45 -2.33
N VAL A 73 -6.30 8.18 -2.11
CA VAL A 73 -7.70 7.75 -2.18
C VAL A 73 -8.55 8.40 -1.08
N SER A 74 -8.04 8.51 0.14
CA SER A 74 -8.79 9.11 1.25
C SER A 74 -9.09 10.59 1.00
N VAL A 75 -8.11 11.34 0.48
CA VAL A 75 -8.29 12.76 0.17
C VAL A 75 -9.11 12.98 -1.11
N ALA A 76 -8.76 12.29 -2.21
CA ALA A 76 -9.34 12.56 -3.52
C ALA A 76 -10.69 11.88 -3.76
N VAL A 77 -10.91 10.69 -3.20
CA VAL A 77 -12.14 9.90 -3.43
C VAL A 77 -13.09 10.03 -2.24
N LYS A 78 -12.59 9.92 -1.01
CA LYS A 78 -13.44 10.02 0.19
C LYS A 78 -13.66 11.46 0.66
N GLY A 79 -12.90 12.42 0.13
CA GLY A 79 -13.02 13.83 0.46
C GLY A 79 -12.63 14.14 1.90
N GLU A 80 -11.78 13.32 2.52
CA GLU A 80 -11.33 13.53 3.89
C GLU A 80 -10.52 14.83 4.00
N ALA A 81 -10.89 15.66 4.98
CA ALA A 81 -10.19 16.91 5.26
C ALA A 81 -8.75 16.61 5.66
N THR A 82 -7.81 17.14 4.89
CA THR A 82 -6.38 17.02 5.19
C THR A 82 -5.92 18.21 6.01
N ASN A 83 -5.12 17.97 7.05
CA ASN A 83 -4.45 19.03 7.79
C ASN A 83 -2.95 19.09 7.47
N GLY A 84 -2.34 20.28 7.57
CA GLY A 84 -0.93 20.49 7.26
C GLY A 84 0.05 19.52 7.96
N PRO A 85 -0.12 19.24 9.27
CA PRO A 85 0.71 18.26 9.98
C PRO A 85 0.63 16.83 9.43
N GLN A 86 -0.55 16.36 9.03
CA GLN A 86 -0.75 15.02 8.45
C GLN A 86 -0.02 14.88 7.12
N ILE A 87 -0.03 15.92 6.28
CA ILE A 87 0.75 15.93 5.03
C ILE A 87 2.24 15.78 5.34
N THR A 88 2.77 16.56 6.28
CA THR A 88 4.18 16.49 6.67
C THR A 88 4.56 15.11 7.22
N ALA A 89 3.69 14.49 8.03
CA ALA A 89 3.92 13.15 8.56
C ALA A 89 3.97 12.09 7.44
N ILE A 90 3.10 12.19 6.45
CA ILE A 90 3.09 11.29 5.29
C ILE A 90 4.34 11.49 4.43
N LEU A 91 4.75 12.73 4.19
CA LEU A 91 6.00 13.02 3.49
C LEU A 91 7.22 12.45 4.24
N ALA A 92 7.24 12.56 5.57
CA ALA A 92 8.30 11.96 6.40
C ALA A 92 8.29 10.42 6.34
N LEU A 93 7.11 9.79 6.30
CA LEU A 93 6.95 8.35 6.11
C LEU A 93 7.52 7.92 4.75
N VAL A 94 7.17 8.62 3.67
CA VAL A 94 7.70 8.34 2.33
C VAL A 94 9.21 8.54 2.27
N ALA A 95 9.73 9.62 2.86
CA ALA A 95 11.16 9.89 2.93
C ALA A 95 11.91 8.78 3.69
N SER A 96 11.33 8.27 4.78
CA SER A 96 11.91 7.16 5.55
C SER A 96 11.97 5.87 4.72
N ILE A 97 10.93 5.56 3.95
CA ILE A 97 10.90 4.40 3.05
C ILE A 97 11.95 4.51 1.96
N ILE A 98 12.12 5.69 1.36
CA ILE A 98 13.16 5.96 0.36
C ILE A 98 14.55 5.80 0.99
N ALA A 99 14.77 6.35 2.19
CA ALA A 99 16.04 6.22 2.90
C ALA A 99 16.38 4.74 3.16
N VAL A 100 15.43 3.92 3.61
CA VAL A 100 15.61 2.48 3.80
C VAL A 100 15.99 1.79 2.49
N LYS A 101 15.36 2.14 1.36
CA LYS A 101 15.73 1.59 0.04
C LYS A 101 17.16 1.96 -0.37
N LEU A 102 17.59 3.19 -0.08
CA LEU A 102 18.93 3.67 -0.43
C LEU A 102 20.02 3.04 0.45
N THR A 103 19.73 2.79 1.73
CA THR A 103 20.70 2.20 2.68
C THR A 103 20.71 0.67 2.63
N SER A 104 19.61 0.01 2.26
CA SER A 104 19.56 -1.45 2.13
C SER A 104 20.21 -1.98 0.85
N ALA A 105 20.66 -1.08 -0.04
CA ALA A 105 21.34 -1.43 -1.29
C ALA A 105 22.87 -1.58 -1.14
N SER A 106 23.39 -1.56 0.09
CA SER A 106 24.79 -1.86 0.43
C SER A 106 25.02 -3.33 0.71
#